data_AF-A0AAV7BMX0-F1
#
_entry.id   AF-A0AAV7BMX0-F1
#
_cell.length_a   1.000
_cell.length_b   1.000
_cell.length_c   1.000
_cell.angle_alpha   90.00
_cell.angle_beta   90.00
_cell.angle_gamma   90.00
#
_symmetry.space_group_name_H-M   'P 1'
#
loop_
_entity.id
_entity.type
_entity.pdbx_description
1 polymer ?
#
loop_
_entity_poly.entity_id
_entity_poly.type
_entity_poly.pdbx_seq_one_letter_code
_entity_poly.pdbx_strand_id
1 'polypeptide(L)'
;MGGQAKRKSNKSRRKQRGRSGAEDMTGLSAQDRMKIRMQNKARKKTADKYSIHQLLEKTEEYLDNFNFEMAQLFCQRALDLEPENLEILDMMGNICMELGDADKARQISFLIPDKGHTKYMCLGQIHSKEEALCYFQKGIDLMIRTYQSQAQELCAAKDTRSVSIAEVTWTGCRPTPVTTSAGNDGTGCDVTMARPGSRNVER
;
A
#
# COMPACT_ATOMS: atom_id res chain seq x y z
N MET A 1 -72.34 16.89 35.92
CA MET A 1 -71.24 15.94 36.18
C MET A 1 -70.11 16.28 35.19
N GLY A 2 -69.24 17.28 35.39
CA GLY A 2 -68.37 17.52 36.55
C GLY A 2 -67.08 16.71 36.37
N GLY A 3 -66.03 17.30 35.79
CA GLY A 3 -64.81 16.58 35.38
C GLY A 3 -63.73 16.41 36.45
N GLN A 4 -62.61 15.77 36.08
CA GLN A 4 -61.22 16.24 36.22
C GLN A 4 -60.19 15.13 35.96
N ALA A 5 -59.04 15.61 35.46
CA ALA A 5 -57.90 14.93 34.88
C ALA A 5 -57.01 14.16 35.88
N LYS A 6 -56.21 13.20 35.36
CA LYS A 6 -54.90 12.84 35.93
C LYS A 6 -53.82 12.67 34.86
N ARG A 7 -52.60 13.01 35.27
CA ARG A 7 -51.45 13.53 34.52
C ARG A 7 -50.46 12.45 34.08
N LYS A 8 -49.76 12.76 32.98
CA LYS A 8 -48.33 12.55 32.62
C LYS A 8 -47.54 11.41 33.29
N SER A 9 -46.86 10.62 32.45
CA SER A 9 -45.42 10.33 32.64
C SER A 9 -44.76 10.00 31.29
N ASN A 10 -43.96 10.95 30.81
CA ASN A 10 -43.02 10.83 29.70
C ASN A 10 -41.84 9.96 30.18
N LYS A 11 -41.61 8.79 29.58
CA LYS A 11 -40.34 8.07 29.74
C LYS A 11 -39.66 7.96 28.37
N SER A 12 -38.96 9.02 28.01
CA SER A 12 -38.04 9.05 26.88
C SER A 12 -37.03 7.91 27.02
N ARG A 13 -37.20 6.87 26.22
CA ARG A 13 -36.26 5.75 26.10
C ARG A 13 -35.01 6.27 25.38
N ARG A 14 -34.13 6.92 26.15
CA ARG A 14 -32.82 7.42 25.73
C ARG A 14 -31.99 6.21 25.31
N LYS A 15 -32.00 5.94 24.00
CA LYS A 15 -31.21 4.89 23.36
C LYS A 15 -29.74 5.19 23.62
N GLN A 16 -29.12 4.40 24.51
CA GLN A 16 -27.68 4.36 24.69
C GLN A 16 -27.06 4.06 23.32
N ARG A 17 -26.46 5.07 22.71
CA ARG A 17 -25.53 4.86 21.59
C ARG A 17 -24.18 4.55 22.21
N GLY A 18 -23.77 3.31 22.01
CA GLY A 18 -22.48 2.76 22.41
C GLY A 18 -21.35 3.70 22.01
N ARG A 19 -20.50 3.94 23.01
CA ARG A 19 -19.30 4.74 23.00
C ARG A 19 -18.16 3.78 22.68
N SER A 20 -17.87 3.57 21.40
CA SER A 20 -16.72 2.76 20.98
C SER A 20 -16.24 3.28 19.62
N GLY A 21 -15.05 3.88 19.60
CA GLY A 21 -14.45 4.51 18.42
C GLY A 21 -14.39 6.04 18.49
N ALA A 22 -13.94 6.60 19.63
CA ALA A 22 -13.49 7.99 19.69
C ALA A 22 -11.98 8.00 19.44
N GLU A 23 -11.59 7.79 18.19
CA GLU A 23 -10.24 8.16 17.76
C GLU A 23 -10.11 9.68 17.88
N ASP A 24 -8.93 10.10 18.30
CA ASP A 24 -8.60 11.40 18.84
C ASP A 24 -8.82 12.55 17.82
N MET A 25 -9.98 13.19 17.88
CA MET A 25 -10.40 14.29 17.00
C MET A 25 -10.36 15.63 17.74
N THR A 26 -9.45 15.79 18.71
CA THR A 26 -9.45 16.93 19.65
C THR A 26 -8.95 18.24 19.04
N GLY A 27 -8.28 18.22 17.87
CA GLY A 27 -7.71 19.42 17.23
C GLY A 27 -8.44 19.98 15.99
N LEU A 28 -9.51 19.34 15.49
CA LEU A 28 -10.12 19.73 14.19
C LEU A 28 -11.25 20.75 14.32
N SER A 29 -11.34 21.68 13.37
CA SER A 29 -12.44 22.66 13.23
C SER A 29 -13.80 21.95 13.13
N ALA A 30 -14.87 22.60 13.60
CA ALA A 30 -16.23 22.09 13.48
C ALA A 30 -16.60 21.74 12.02
N GLN A 31 -16.05 22.47 11.05
CA GLN A 31 -16.24 22.22 9.62
C GLN A 31 -15.58 20.92 9.16
N ASP A 32 -14.35 20.65 9.60
CA ASP A 32 -13.61 19.43 9.22
C ASP A 32 -14.24 18.17 9.83
N ARG A 33 -14.72 18.28 11.08
CA ARG A 33 -15.49 17.20 11.73
C ARG A 33 -16.79 16.90 10.98
N MET A 34 -17.46 17.93 10.44
CA MET A 34 -18.66 17.76 9.65
C MET A 34 -18.34 17.09 8.30
N LYS A 35 -17.27 17.52 7.62
CA LYS A 35 -16.78 16.92 6.37
C LYS A 35 -16.45 15.44 6.55
N ILE A 36 -15.66 15.09 7.57
CA ILE A 36 -15.28 13.69 7.83
C ILE A 36 -16.51 12.82 8.13
N ARG A 37 -17.49 13.32 8.88
CA ARG A 37 -18.75 12.59 9.13
C ARG A 37 -19.59 12.42 7.85
N MET A 38 -19.62 13.42 6.98
CA MET A 38 -20.30 13.32 5.69
C MET A 38 -19.57 12.34 4.77
N GLN A 39 -18.25 12.39 4.71
CA GLN A 39 -17.40 11.51 3.92
C GLN A 39 -17.53 10.06 4.39
N ASN A 40 -17.56 9.80 5.71
CA ASN A 40 -17.78 8.46 6.26
C ASN A 40 -19.20 7.91 6.00
N LYS A 41 -20.23 8.77 6.05
CA LYS A 41 -21.59 8.36 5.65
C LYS A 41 -21.70 8.11 4.15
N ALA A 42 -21.03 8.94 3.36
CA ALA A 42 -20.96 8.80 1.91
C ALA A 42 -20.20 7.54 1.54
N ARG A 43 -19.12 7.18 2.25
CA ARG A 43 -18.34 5.95 2.07
C ARG A 43 -19.15 4.69 2.36
N LYS A 44 -19.96 4.67 3.43
CA LYS A 44 -20.86 3.54 3.75
C LYS A 44 -21.90 3.32 2.64
N LYS A 45 -22.49 4.44 2.21
CA LYS A 45 -22.92 4.72 0.83
C LYS A 45 -23.41 3.60 -0.08
N THR A 46 -22.84 3.31 -1.25
CA THR A 46 -21.51 3.29 -1.91
C THR A 46 -20.64 2.08 -1.59
N ALA A 47 -20.18 1.85 -0.36
CA ALA A 47 -19.65 0.53 0.02
C ALA A 47 -20.73 -0.55 -0.12
N ASP A 48 -21.98 -0.21 0.21
CA ASP A 48 -23.13 -1.11 0.05
C ASP A 48 -23.53 -1.32 -1.43
N LYS A 49 -22.95 -0.59 -2.39
CA LYS A 49 -23.36 -0.63 -3.82
C LYS A 49 -22.41 -1.38 -4.74
N TYR A 50 -21.12 -1.42 -4.45
CA TYR A 50 -20.10 -2.05 -5.31
C TYR A 50 -19.07 -2.76 -4.45
N SER A 51 -18.73 -4.00 -4.82
CA SER A 51 -17.63 -4.73 -4.17
C SER A 51 -16.28 -4.18 -4.65
N ILE A 52 -15.23 -4.41 -3.87
CA ILE A 52 -13.86 -4.00 -4.23
C ILE A 52 -13.43 -4.65 -5.54
N HIS A 53 -13.71 -5.95 -5.69
CA HIS A 53 -13.46 -6.68 -6.93
C HIS A 53 -14.11 -6.02 -8.16
N GLN A 54 -15.37 -5.57 -8.05
CA GLN A 54 -16.05 -4.88 -9.16
C GLN A 54 -15.41 -3.52 -9.48
N LEU A 55 -14.89 -2.82 -8.47
CA LEU A 55 -14.20 -1.55 -8.67
C LEU A 55 -12.84 -1.76 -9.33
N LEU A 56 -12.12 -2.82 -8.96
CA LEU A 56 -10.83 -3.18 -9.56
C LEU A 56 -10.99 -3.67 -11.00
N GLU A 57 -11.97 -4.53 -11.28
CA GLU A 57 -12.31 -4.97 -12.64
C GLU A 57 -12.63 -3.76 -13.56
N LYS A 58 -13.38 -2.78 -13.04
CA LYS A 58 -13.63 -1.53 -13.78
C LYS A 58 -12.36 -0.69 -13.95
N THR A 59 -11.49 -0.67 -12.96
CA THR A 59 -10.21 0.03 -13.03
C THR A 59 -9.33 -0.56 -14.13
N GLU A 60 -9.21 -1.88 -14.18
CA GLU A 60 -8.48 -2.63 -15.22
C GLU A 60 -9.06 -2.37 -16.61
N GLU A 61 -10.39 -2.41 -16.77
CA GLU A 61 -11.04 -2.10 -18.05
C GLU A 61 -10.65 -0.70 -18.56
N TYR A 62 -10.58 0.30 -17.68
CA TYR A 62 -10.15 1.64 -18.08
C TYR A 62 -8.64 1.74 -18.30
N LEU A 63 -7.81 0.98 -17.58
CA LEU A 63 -6.38 0.88 -17.81
C LEU A 63 -6.08 0.28 -19.19
N ASP A 64 -6.75 -0.81 -19.56
CA ASP A 64 -6.62 -1.46 -20.87
C ASP A 64 -7.03 -0.54 -22.02
N ASN A 65 -7.97 0.38 -21.74
CA ASN A 65 -8.42 1.41 -22.67
C ASN A 65 -7.60 2.71 -22.60
N PHE A 66 -6.51 2.75 -21.81
CA PHE A 66 -5.66 3.94 -21.58
C PHE A 66 -6.42 5.17 -21.05
N ASN A 67 -7.57 4.96 -20.42
CA ASN A 67 -8.35 6.03 -19.80
C ASN A 67 -7.98 6.13 -18.30
N PHE A 68 -6.81 6.70 -18.06
CA PHE A 68 -6.21 6.78 -16.72
C PHE A 68 -7.00 7.67 -15.76
N GLU A 69 -7.69 8.68 -16.27
CA GLU A 69 -8.51 9.61 -15.48
C GLU A 69 -9.71 8.88 -14.85
N MET A 70 -10.41 8.06 -15.64
CA MET A 70 -11.50 7.24 -15.14
C MET A 70 -10.97 6.11 -14.26
N ALA A 71 -9.86 5.46 -14.64
CA ALA A 71 -9.22 4.45 -13.81
C ALA A 71 -8.89 4.98 -12.41
N GLN A 72 -8.36 6.22 -12.32
CA GLN A 72 -8.06 6.86 -11.04
C GLN A 72 -9.31 7.00 -10.15
N LEU A 73 -10.46 7.37 -10.71
CA LEU A 73 -11.69 7.53 -9.93
C LEU A 73 -12.18 6.22 -9.32
N PHE A 74 -12.17 5.13 -10.10
CA PHE A 74 -12.57 3.80 -9.62
C PHE A 74 -11.56 3.24 -8.62
N CYS A 75 -10.27 3.38 -8.91
CA CYS A 75 -9.20 2.95 -8.00
C CYS A 75 -9.23 3.74 -6.68
N GLN A 76 -9.47 5.05 -6.73
CA GLN A 76 -9.58 5.90 -5.54
C GLN A 76 -10.76 5.48 -4.66
N ARG A 77 -11.84 5.04 -5.31
CA ARG A 77 -13.00 4.49 -4.63
C ARG A 77 -12.71 3.15 -3.97
N ALA A 78 -11.92 2.29 -4.60
CA ALA A 78 -11.46 1.03 -4.01
C ALA A 78 -10.55 1.30 -2.81
N LEU A 79 -9.62 2.24 -2.93
CA LEU A 79 -8.70 2.66 -1.85
C LEU A 79 -9.45 3.28 -0.67
N ASP A 80 -10.59 3.92 -0.95
CA ASP A 80 -11.49 4.43 0.07
C ASP A 80 -12.15 3.33 0.90
N LEU A 81 -12.30 2.13 0.36
CA LEU A 81 -12.88 0.99 1.08
C LEU A 81 -11.81 0.24 1.86
N GLU A 82 -10.68 -0.05 1.20
CA GLU A 82 -9.52 -0.73 1.78
C GLU A 82 -8.24 0.08 1.56
N PRO A 83 -7.86 0.97 2.49
CA PRO A 83 -6.69 1.83 2.33
C PRO A 83 -5.34 1.09 2.47
N GLU A 84 -5.35 -0.13 3.03
CA GLU A 84 -4.15 -0.93 3.29
C GLU A 84 -3.98 -2.08 2.27
N ASN A 85 -4.88 -2.20 1.29
CA ASN A 85 -4.80 -3.25 0.29
C ASN A 85 -3.68 -2.93 -0.71
N LEU A 86 -2.67 -3.81 -0.74
CA LEU A 86 -1.46 -3.66 -1.55
C LEU A 86 -1.77 -3.60 -3.05
N GLU A 87 -2.73 -4.39 -3.51
CA GLU A 87 -3.12 -4.46 -4.92
C GLU A 87 -3.70 -3.12 -5.40
N ILE A 88 -4.54 -2.50 -4.56
CA ILE A 88 -5.13 -1.20 -4.85
C ILE A 88 -4.07 -0.09 -4.82
N LEU A 89 -3.15 -0.15 -3.84
CA LEU A 89 -2.04 0.78 -3.74
C LEU A 89 -1.11 0.69 -4.96
N ASP A 90 -0.79 -0.53 -5.42
CA ASP A 90 0.03 -0.76 -6.61
C ASP A 90 -0.66 -0.21 -7.87
N MET A 91 -1.95 -0.52 -8.07
CA MET A 91 -2.73 0.04 -9.19
C MET A 91 -2.79 1.56 -9.15
N MET A 92 -3.06 2.16 -7.99
CA MET A 92 -3.13 3.62 -7.87
C MET A 92 -1.76 4.26 -8.13
N GLY A 93 -0.68 3.64 -7.66
CA GLY A 93 0.69 4.08 -7.92
C GLY A 93 0.98 4.13 -9.43
N ASN A 94 0.64 3.06 -10.14
CA ASN A 94 0.79 2.99 -11.60
C ASN A 94 -0.07 4.03 -12.32
N ILE A 95 -1.35 4.18 -11.95
CA ILE A 95 -2.23 5.20 -12.54
C ILE A 95 -1.67 6.62 -12.33
N CYS A 96 -1.15 6.92 -11.13
CA CYS A 96 -0.56 8.23 -10.84
C CYS A 96 0.70 8.49 -11.69
N MET A 97 1.51 7.46 -11.92
CA MET A 97 2.68 7.53 -12.80
C MET A 97 2.27 7.86 -14.25
N GLU A 98 1.26 7.16 -14.79
CA GLU A 98 0.76 7.39 -16.15
C GLU A 98 0.13 8.78 -16.33
N LEU A 99 -0.51 9.30 -15.29
CA LEU A 99 -1.05 10.66 -15.27
C LEU A 99 0.01 11.76 -15.05
N GLY A 100 1.27 11.39 -14.79
CA GLY A 100 2.36 12.33 -14.49
C GLY A 100 2.30 12.95 -13.10
N ASP A 101 1.46 12.43 -12.20
CA ASP A 101 1.34 12.88 -10.82
C ASP A 101 2.38 12.17 -9.93
N ALA A 102 3.65 12.52 -10.16
CA ALA A 102 4.80 11.94 -9.48
C ALA A 102 4.75 12.12 -7.95
N ASP A 103 4.15 13.21 -7.46
CA ASP A 103 4.04 13.50 -6.03
C ASP A 103 3.04 12.56 -5.34
N LYS A 104 1.89 12.28 -5.97
CA LYS A 104 0.96 11.27 -5.44
C LYS A 104 1.54 9.87 -5.53
N ALA A 105 2.15 9.51 -6.66
CA ALA A 105 2.80 8.20 -6.82
C ALA A 105 3.86 7.96 -5.74
N ARG A 106 4.62 9.00 -5.39
CA ARG A 106 5.62 8.97 -4.31
C ARG A 106 4.97 8.71 -2.95
N GLN A 107 3.89 9.43 -2.63
CA GLN A 107 3.17 9.26 -1.36
C GLN A 107 2.63 7.83 -1.22
N ILE A 108 2.01 7.30 -2.27
CA ILE A 108 1.48 5.93 -2.30
C ILE A 108 2.59 4.90 -2.14
N SER A 109 3.72 5.10 -2.82
CA SER A 109 4.89 4.22 -2.73
C SER A 109 5.43 4.09 -1.30
N PHE A 110 5.31 5.13 -0.47
CA PHE A 110 5.71 5.07 0.94
C PHE A 110 4.74 4.29 1.83
N LEU A 111 3.48 4.12 1.42
CA LEU A 111 2.50 3.31 2.15
C LEU A 111 2.71 1.80 1.96
N ILE A 112 3.34 1.41 0.84
CA ILE A 112 3.62 0.02 0.53
C ILE A 112 4.73 -0.51 1.46
N PRO A 113 4.54 -1.69 2.10
CA PRO A 113 5.54 -2.30 2.97
C PRO A 113 6.81 -2.73 2.21
N ASP A 114 7.95 -2.72 2.89
CA ASP A 114 9.28 -3.03 2.31
C ASP A 114 9.52 -4.53 2.00
N LYS A 115 8.45 -5.32 1.80
CA LYS A 115 8.54 -6.77 1.58
C LYS A 115 8.80 -7.17 0.13
N GLY A 116 8.77 -6.23 -0.81
CA GLY A 116 8.91 -6.50 -2.25
C GLY A 116 9.79 -5.51 -2.99
N HIS A 117 10.22 -5.89 -4.19
CA HIS A 117 11.02 -5.05 -5.08
C HIS A 117 10.18 -3.98 -5.80
N THR A 118 8.87 -4.21 -6.00
CA THR A 118 7.93 -3.33 -6.72
C THR A 118 8.02 -1.87 -6.25
N LYS A 119 7.96 -1.64 -4.93
CA LYS A 119 8.10 -0.31 -4.32
C LYS A 119 9.37 0.41 -4.79
N TYR A 120 10.50 -0.28 -4.78
CA TYR A 120 11.80 0.29 -5.13
C TYR A 120 11.92 0.56 -6.63
N MET A 121 11.29 -0.27 -7.46
CA MET A 121 11.20 -0.01 -8.90
C MET A 121 10.35 1.23 -9.20
N CYS A 122 9.18 1.37 -8.57
CA CYS A 122 8.34 2.56 -8.72
C CYS A 122 9.05 3.83 -8.22
N LEU A 123 9.70 3.77 -7.05
CA LEU A 123 10.47 4.91 -6.53
C LEU A 123 11.62 5.29 -7.47
N GLY A 124 12.30 4.31 -8.09
CA GLY A 124 13.33 4.57 -9.09
C GLY A 124 12.82 5.33 -10.31
N GLN A 125 11.60 5.04 -10.78
CA GLN A 125 10.97 5.75 -11.90
C GLN A 125 10.52 7.18 -11.53
N ILE A 126 10.13 7.41 -10.27
CA ILE A 126 9.67 8.72 -9.77
C ILE A 126 10.83 9.68 -9.51
N HIS A 127 11.98 9.16 -9.05
CA HIS A 127 13.14 9.96 -8.69
C HIS A 127 14.05 10.17 -9.91
N SER A 128 14.93 11.17 -9.82
CA SER A 128 15.90 11.47 -10.87
C SER A 128 17.32 11.39 -10.33
N LYS A 129 18.28 11.13 -11.22
CA LYS A 129 19.73 11.12 -10.93
C LYS A 129 20.14 9.99 -9.97
N GLU A 130 20.96 10.32 -8.97
CA GLU A 130 21.61 9.37 -8.06
C GLU A 130 20.61 8.64 -7.14
N GLU A 131 19.53 9.33 -6.72
CA GLU A 131 18.49 8.72 -5.89
C GLU A 131 17.79 7.57 -6.61
N ALA A 132 17.51 7.72 -7.91
CA ALA A 132 16.91 6.68 -8.73
C ALA A 132 17.79 5.42 -8.79
N LEU A 133 19.11 5.61 -8.97
CA LEU A 133 20.07 4.50 -9.00
C LEU A 133 20.09 3.74 -7.67
N CYS A 134 20.05 4.44 -6.54
CA CYS A 134 19.99 3.82 -5.22
C CYS A 134 18.72 2.98 -5.05
N TYR A 135 17.57 3.47 -5.52
CA TYR A 135 16.31 2.73 -5.46
C TYR A 135 16.33 1.51 -6.37
N PHE A 136 16.77 1.64 -7.62
CA PHE A 136 16.88 0.50 -8.53
C PHE A 136 17.84 -0.56 -8.00
N GLN A 137 19.01 -0.18 -7.47
CA GLN A 137 19.95 -1.12 -6.87
C GLN A 137 19.31 -1.90 -5.72
N LYS A 138 18.61 -1.20 -4.81
CA LYS A 138 17.91 -1.84 -3.69
C LYS A 138 16.79 -2.77 -4.17
N GLY A 139 16.07 -2.39 -5.22
CA GLY A 139 15.06 -3.23 -5.86
C GLY A 139 15.66 -4.51 -6.45
N ILE A 140 16.79 -4.39 -7.16
CA ILE A 140 17.53 -5.52 -7.74
C ILE A 140 18.02 -6.46 -6.64
N ASP A 141 18.59 -5.93 -5.56
CA ASP A 141 19.07 -6.73 -4.43
C ASP A 141 17.93 -7.56 -3.80
N LEU A 142 16.73 -6.98 -3.68
CA LEU A 142 15.54 -7.70 -3.21
C LEU A 142 15.11 -8.79 -4.19
N MET A 143 15.13 -8.52 -5.50
CA MET A 143 14.83 -9.54 -6.52
C MET A 143 15.80 -10.72 -6.43
N ILE A 144 17.11 -10.44 -6.31
CA ILE A 144 18.14 -11.48 -6.16
C ILE A 144 17.88 -12.33 -4.91
N ARG A 145 17.58 -11.70 -3.77
CA ARG A 145 17.25 -12.42 -2.53
C ARG A 145 16.02 -13.29 -2.68
N THR A 146 14.94 -12.76 -3.28
CA THR A 146 13.71 -13.54 -3.51
C THR A 146 13.96 -14.74 -4.43
N TYR A 147 14.76 -14.56 -5.49
CA TYR A 147 15.13 -15.63 -6.41
C TYR A 147 15.95 -16.73 -5.71
N GLN A 148 16.94 -16.34 -4.89
CA GLN A 148 17.75 -17.29 -4.13
C GLN A 148 16.94 -18.07 -3.09
N SER A 149 16.01 -17.40 -2.38
CA SER A 149 15.10 -18.06 -1.43
C SER A 149 14.21 -19.09 -2.13
N GLN A 150 13.61 -18.73 -3.26
CA GLN A 150 12.80 -19.66 -4.06
C GLN A 150 13.63 -20.85 -4.57
N ALA A 151 14.86 -20.60 -5.04
CA ALA A 151 15.76 -21.66 -5.47
C ALA A 151 16.10 -22.65 -4.33
N GLN A 152 16.31 -22.15 -3.11
CA GLN A 152 16.56 -22.97 -1.93
C GLN A 152 15.33 -23.78 -1.51
N GLU A 153 14.13 -23.21 -1.55
CA GLU A 153 12.87 -23.92 -1.28
C GLU A 153 12.64 -25.04 -2.29
N LEU A 154 12.94 -24.80 -3.58
CA LEU A 154 12.86 -25.81 -4.63
C LEU A 154 13.92 -26.92 -4.47
N CYS A 155 15.11 -26.62 -3.95
CA CYS A 155 16.12 -27.62 -3.63
C CYS A 155 15.76 -28.44 -2.36
N ALA A 156 15.29 -27.79 -1.30
CA ALA A 156 14.86 -28.46 -0.07
C ALA A 156 13.61 -29.34 -0.27
N ALA A 157 12.69 -28.93 -1.14
CA ALA A 157 11.53 -29.74 -1.53
C ALA A 157 11.93 -30.99 -2.35
N LYS A 158 13.08 -30.96 -3.05
CA LYS A 158 13.61 -32.11 -3.79
C LYS A 158 14.31 -33.12 -2.86
N ASP A 159 14.95 -32.66 -1.79
CA ASP A 159 15.61 -33.52 -0.79
C ASP A 159 14.64 -34.33 0.08
N THR A 160 13.40 -33.88 0.27
CA THR A 160 12.38 -34.68 0.99
C THR A 160 11.74 -35.78 0.14
N ARG A 161 11.96 -35.76 -1.18
CA ARG A 161 11.43 -36.77 -2.12
C ARG A 161 12.51 -37.72 -2.67
N SER A 162 13.77 -37.54 -2.26
CA SER A 162 14.92 -38.35 -2.69
C SER A 162 15.45 -39.28 -1.58
N VAL A 163 14.58 -39.91 -0.80
CA VAL A 163 14.89 -41.23 -0.21
C VAL A 163 14.17 -42.31 -1.02
N SER A 164 14.48 -42.39 -2.30
CA SER A 164 14.33 -43.55 -3.19
C SER A 164 14.63 -43.10 -4.62
N ILE A 165 15.91 -43.10 -4.97
CA ILE A 165 16.51 -43.42 -6.27
C ILE A 165 17.93 -42.87 -6.17
N ALA A 166 18.83 -43.76 -5.77
CA ALA A 166 20.24 -43.60 -6.04
C ALA A 166 20.45 -43.56 -7.56
N GLU A 167 21.46 -42.81 -7.98
CA GLU A 167 22.10 -42.82 -9.31
C GLU A 167 21.40 -42.02 -10.41
N VAL A 168 21.68 -40.70 -10.48
CA VAL A 168 22.08 -40.04 -11.73
C VAL A 168 23.15 -39.01 -11.40
N THR A 169 24.40 -39.35 -11.68
CA THR A 169 25.54 -38.44 -11.62
C THR A 169 25.40 -37.35 -12.68
N TRP A 170 25.09 -36.11 -12.25
CA TRP A 170 25.17 -34.94 -13.11
C TRP A 170 26.61 -34.45 -13.21
N THR A 171 27.44 -35.16 -13.98
CA THR A 171 28.69 -34.60 -14.48
C THR A 171 28.37 -33.60 -15.58
N GLY A 172 28.38 -32.30 -15.26
CA GLY A 172 28.41 -31.24 -16.27
C GLY A 172 27.61 -29.99 -15.93
N CYS A 173 28.16 -29.15 -15.06
CA CYS A 173 28.16 -27.68 -15.20
C CYS A 173 28.92 -27.09 -14.01
N ARG A 174 30.24 -26.98 -14.16
CA ARG A 174 31.09 -26.23 -13.23
C ARG A 174 31.02 -24.76 -13.65
N PRO A 175 30.51 -23.83 -12.84
CA PRO A 175 30.72 -22.41 -13.11
C PRO A 175 32.22 -22.14 -12.95
N THR A 176 32.85 -21.57 -13.97
CA THR A 176 34.21 -21.04 -13.85
C THR A 176 34.17 -19.85 -12.87
N PRO A 177 35.12 -19.75 -11.91
CA PRO A 177 35.22 -18.56 -11.09
C PRO A 177 35.75 -17.43 -11.97
N VAL A 178 34.92 -16.42 -12.23
CA VAL A 178 35.42 -15.13 -12.70
C VAL A 178 36.18 -14.50 -11.54
N THR A 179 37.49 -14.38 -11.69
CA THR A 179 38.34 -13.61 -10.79
C THR A 179 38.05 -12.13 -11.02
N THR A 180 37.12 -11.56 -10.26
CA THR A 180 37.00 -10.11 -10.16
C THR A 180 37.97 -9.64 -9.09
N SER A 181 39.00 -8.93 -9.55
CA SER A 181 39.97 -8.21 -8.75
C SER A 181 39.28 -7.30 -7.72
N ALA A 182 39.84 -7.31 -6.51
CA ALA A 182 39.54 -6.38 -5.44
C ALA A 182 39.52 -4.93 -5.94
N GLY A 183 38.36 -4.30 -5.82
CA GLY A 183 38.17 -2.85 -5.87
C GLY A 183 37.28 -2.50 -4.68
N ASN A 184 37.94 -2.23 -3.56
CA ASN A 184 37.36 -1.55 -2.42
C ASN A 184 36.75 -0.23 -2.91
N ASP A 185 35.51 0.06 -2.52
CA ASP A 185 35.13 1.33 -1.90
C ASP A 185 33.65 1.26 -1.47
N GLY A 186 33.48 1.21 -0.15
CA GLY A 186 32.19 1.28 0.49
C GLY A 186 31.62 2.68 0.36
N THR A 187 30.58 2.84 -0.43
CA THR A 187 29.58 3.89 -0.24
C THR A 187 28.31 3.23 0.25
N GLY A 188 28.19 3.13 1.58
CA GLY A 188 26.90 2.83 2.21
C GLY A 188 25.96 3.98 1.91
N CYS A 189 24.96 3.75 1.05
CA CYS A 189 23.82 4.65 0.91
C CYS A 189 22.93 4.47 2.15
N ASP A 190 23.35 5.05 3.26
CA ASP A 190 22.55 5.17 4.47
C ASP A 190 21.46 6.23 4.20
N VAL A 191 20.31 5.77 3.71
CA VAL A 191 19.10 6.60 3.62
C VAL A 191 18.53 6.71 5.04
N THR A 192 19.16 7.54 5.86
CA THR A 192 18.62 7.93 7.16
C THR A 192 17.44 8.86 6.90
N MET A 193 16.23 8.32 7.01
CA MET A 193 14.96 9.04 6.92
C MET A 193 14.92 10.19 7.94
N ALA A 194 15.24 11.41 7.51
CA ALA A 194 15.07 12.62 8.31
C ALA A 194 13.57 12.92 8.48
N ARG A 195 13.09 12.81 9.73
CA ARG A 195 11.77 13.32 10.13
C ARG A 195 11.74 14.85 9.98
N PRO A 196 10.67 15.46 9.45
CA PRO A 196 10.56 16.91 9.40
C PRO A 196 10.34 17.48 10.81
N GLY A 197 11.40 18.09 11.35
CA GLY A 197 11.37 18.90 12.56
C GLY A 197 10.70 20.25 12.30
N SER A 198 9.69 20.53 13.11
CA SER A 198 8.92 21.77 13.19
C SER A 198 9.86 22.99 13.30
N ARG A 199 9.81 23.89 12.32
CA ARG A 199 10.49 25.18 12.41
C ARG A 199 9.47 26.25 12.79
N ASN A 200 9.38 26.50 14.10
CA ASN A 200 8.87 27.74 14.67
C ASN A 200 9.81 28.87 14.23
N VAL A 201 9.28 29.92 13.60
CA VAL A 201 9.92 31.23 13.58
C VAL A 201 8.84 32.24 13.92
N GLU A 202 8.89 32.67 15.17
CA GLU A 202 8.18 33.80 15.74
C GLU A 202 9.12 35.02 15.70
N ARG A 203 8.52 36.20 15.45
CA ARG A 203 9.03 37.57 15.53
C ARG A 203 9.68 38.17 14.29
#